data_AF-A0A6H0A0L2-F1
#
_entry.id   AF-A0A6H0A0L2-F1
#
_cell.length_a   1.000
_cell.length_b   1.000
_cell.length_c   1.000
_cell.angle_alpha   90.00
_cell.angle_beta   90.00
_cell.angle_gamma   90.00
#
_symmetry.space_group_name_H-M   'P 1'
#
loop_
_entity.id
_entity.type
_entity.pdbx_description
1 polymer ?
#
loop_
_entity_poly.entity_id
_entity_poly.type
_entity_poly.pdbx_seq_one_letter_code
_entity_poly.pdbx_strand_id
1 'polypeptide(L)' 'MGKVMSKSESIIESLSKVQCSKDEDECLDHMTEMLWRIARGTRYQSDVAIAFDVLQSFRDRKATGKRY' A
#
# COMPACT_ATOMS: atom_id res chain seq x y z
N MET A 1 -24.31 14.28 -1.90
CA MET A 1 -23.46 14.22 -0.68
C MET A 1 -22.77 12.88 -0.65
N GLY A 2 -21.46 12.82 -0.91
CA GLY A 2 -20.69 11.57 -0.81
C GLY A 2 -20.52 11.20 0.67
N LYS A 3 -20.86 9.96 1.04
CA LYS A 3 -20.64 9.46 2.40
C LYS A 3 -19.14 9.49 2.70
N VAL A 4 -18.73 10.22 3.73
CA VAL A 4 -17.34 10.19 4.21
C VAL A 4 -17.12 8.83 4.86
N MET A 5 -16.27 7.99 4.27
CA MET A 5 -15.90 6.70 4.87
C MET A 5 -15.00 6.91 6.08
N SER A 6 -15.27 6.13 7.13
CA SER A 6 -14.39 6.02 8.29
C SER A 6 -13.08 5.30 7.93
N LYS A 7 -12.04 5.50 8.76
CA LYS A 7 -10.76 4.80 8.62
C LYS A 7 -10.94 3.28 8.59
N SER A 8 -11.80 2.73 9.46
CA SER A 8 -12.09 1.30 9.52
C SER A 8 -12.79 0.79 8.25
N GLU A 9 -13.79 1.51 7.73
CA GLU A 9 -14.43 1.15 6.46
C GLU A 9 -13.42 1.13 5.30
N SER A 10 -12.47 2.08 5.27
CA SER A 10 -11.42 2.09 4.25
C SER A 10 -10.43 0.92 4.38
N ILE A 11 -10.10 0.48 5.59
CA ILE A 11 -9.21 -0.68 5.79
C ILE A 11 -9.92 -1.97 5.35
N ILE A 12 -11.21 -2.12 5.66
CA ILE A 12 -12.02 -3.28 5.24
C ILE A 12 -12.13 -3.35 3.72
N GLU A 13 -12.33 -2.22 3.05
CA GLU A 13 -12.34 -2.17 1.58
C GLU A 13 -11.00 -2.65 0.99
N SER A 14 -9.87 -2.22 1.55
CA SER A 14 -8.55 -2.69 1.10
C SER A 14 -8.34 -4.18 1.38
N LEU A 15 -8.80 -4.69 2.53
CA LEU A 15 -8.74 -6.12 2.82
C LEU A 15 -9.52 -6.94 1.78
N SER A 16 -10.70 -6.48 1.37
CA SER A 16 -11.47 -7.14 0.31
C SER A 16 -10.69 -7.19 -1.01
N LYS A 17 -9.93 -6.15 -1.35
CA LYS A 17 -9.10 -6.14 -2.57
C LYS A 17 -7.95 -7.14 -2.48
N VAL A 18 -7.27 -7.21 -1.32
CA VAL A 18 -6.23 -8.22 -1.05
C VAL A 18 -6.80 -9.64 -1.22
N GLN A 19 -7.98 -9.91 -0.68
CA GLN A 19 -8.61 -11.24 -0.78
C GLN A 19 -9.06 -11.61 -2.20
N CYS A 20 -9.33 -10.61 -3.05
CA CYS A 20 -9.78 -10.81 -4.43
C CYS A 20 -8.64 -10.70 -5.47
N SER A 21 -7.39 -10.52 -5.03
CA SER A 21 -6.24 -10.38 -5.92
C SER A 21 -6.03 -11.65 -6.76
N LYS A 22 -5.71 -11.48 -8.03
CA LYS A 22 -5.57 -12.59 -9.00
C LYS A 22 -4.14 -13.06 -9.16
N ASP A 23 -3.17 -12.23 -8.77
CA ASP A 23 -1.75 -12.55 -8.76
C ASP A 23 -1.02 -11.90 -7.57
N GLU A 24 0.24 -12.30 -7.40
CA GLU A 24 1.08 -11.87 -6.27
C GLU A 24 1.40 -10.38 -6.33
N ASP A 25 1.64 -9.81 -7.51
CA ASP A 25 1.99 -8.40 -7.66
C ASP A 25 0.78 -7.52 -7.29
N GLU A 26 -0.42 -7.86 -7.77
CA GLU A 26 -1.68 -7.20 -7.40
C GLU A 26 -1.95 -7.30 -5.89
N CYS A 27 -1.73 -8.48 -5.30
CA CYS A 27 -1.88 -8.71 -3.86
C CYS A 27 -0.94 -7.81 -3.06
N LEU A 28 0.33 -7.74 -3.44
CA LEU A 28 1.35 -6.92 -2.78
C LEU A 28 1.02 -5.43 -2.86
N ASP A 29 0.49 -4.96 -3.99
CA ASP A 29 0.06 -3.57 -4.15
C ASP A 29 -1.13 -3.24 -3.23
N HIS A 30 -2.13 -4.12 -3.16
CA HIS A 30 -3.26 -3.94 -2.25
C HIS A 30 -2.86 -4.02 -0.77
N MET A 31 -1.93 -4.90 -0.41
CA MET A 31 -1.38 -4.97 0.94
C MET A 31 -0.63 -3.70 1.32
N THR A 32 0.16 -3.15 0.39
CA THR A 32 0.88 -1.87 0.58
C THR A 32 -0.09 -0.71 0.81
N GLU A 33 -1.16 -0.64 0.01
CA GLU A 33 -2.23 0.35 0.19
C GLU A 33 -2.91 0.20 1.56
N MET A 34 -3.23 -1.04 1.98
CA MET A 34 -3.84 -1.32 3.27
C MET A 34 -2.94 -0.87 4.43
N LEU A 35 -1.64 -1.17 4.35
CA LEU A 35 -0.63 -0.75 5.34
C LEU A 35 -0.55 0.78 5.44
N TRP A 36 -0.60 1.50 4.31
CA TRP A 36 -0.68 2.96 4.32
C TRP A 36 -1.90 3.46 5.09
N ARG A 37 -3.08 2.90 4.78
CA ARG A 37 -4.34 3.27 5.43
C ARG A 37 -4.29 3.00 6.93
N ILE A 38 -3.67 1.92 7.37
CA ILE A 38 -3.46 1.59 8.79
C ILE A 38 -2.54 2.62 9.46
N ALA A 39 -1.39 2.91 8.85
CA ALA A 39 -0.35 3.76 9.43
C ALA A 39 -0.69 5.25 9.42
N ARG A 40 -1.50 5.72 8.46
CA ARG A 40 -1.88 7.13 8.33
C ARG A 40 -2.55 7.67 9.59
N GLY A 41 -2.05 8.80 10.09
CA GLY A 41 -2.50 9.45 11.32
C GLY A 41 -2.05 8.73 12.60
N THR A 42 -1.16 7.74 12.51
CA THR A 42 -0.55 7.08 13.67
C THR A 42 0.91 7.51 13.82
N ARG A 43 1.53 7.17 14.96
CA ARG A 43 2.95 7.43 15.20
C ARG A 43 3.90 6.76 14.20
N TYR A 44 3.44 5.75 13.47
CA TYR A 44 4.23 4.99 12.50
C TYR A 44 4.16 5.53 11.07
N GLN A 45 3.39 6.60 10.83
CA GLN A 45 3.18 7.12 9.48
C GLN A 45 4.50 7.43 8.77
N SER A 46 5.45 8.06 9.46
CA SER A 46 6.75 8.44 8.89
C SER A 46 7.59 7.22 8.53
N ASP A 47 7.67 6.23 9.41
CA ASP A 47 8.46 5.02 9.18
C ASP A 47 7.92 4.21 8.00
N VAL A 48 6.59 4.10 7.91
CA VAL A 48 5.92 3.41 6.79
C VAL A 48 6.10 4.16 5.47
N ALA A 49 6.08 5.49 5.49
CA ALA A 49 6.38 6.29 4.29
C ALA A 49 7.81 6.02 3.77
N ILE A 50 8.80 6.01 4.67
CA ILE A 50 10.20 5.69 4.31
C ILE A 50 10.31 4.30 3.69
N ALA A 51 9.64 3.30 4.27
CA ALA A 51 9.65 1.94 3.73
C ALA A 51 9.06 1.88 2.32
N PHE A 52 7.99 2.63 2.05
CA PHE A 52 7.38 2.69 0.71
C PHE A 52 8.24 3.45 -0.30
N ASP A 53 8.93 4.51 0.11
CA ASP A 53 9.88 5.21 -0.77
C ASP A 53 11.03 4.29 -1.21
N VAL A 54 11.53 3.45 -0.29
CA VAL A 54 12.56 2.44 -0.59
C VAL A 54 12.02 1.38 -1.55
N LEU A 55 10.81 0.89 -1.32
CA LEU A 55 10.16 -0.09 -2.20
C LEU A 55 9.95 0.47 -3.62
N GLN A 56 9.45 1.70 -3.74
CA GLN A 56 9.26 2.36 -5.02
C GLN A 56 10.60 2.55 -5.75
N SER A 57 11.62 3.01 -5.04
CA SER A 57 12.97 3.16 -5.60
C SER A 57 13.53 1.82 -6.13
N PHE A 58 13.23 0.70 -5.47
CA PHE A 58 13.61 -0.62 -5.95
C PHE A 58 12.85 -1.01 -7.23
N ARG A 59 11.53 -0.77 -7.26
CA ARG A 59 10.68 -1.04 -8.44
C ARG A 59 11.15 -0.24 -9.66
N ASP A 60 11.49 1.03 -9.47
CA ASP A 60 12.00 1.91 -10.54
C ASP A 60 13.34 1.41 -11.09
N ARG A 61 14.24 0.95 -10.22
CA ARG A 61 15.51 0.33 -10.64
C ARG A 61 15.29 -0.97 -11.42
N LYS A 62 14.37 -1.82 -10.97
CA LYS A 62 13.99 -3.06 -11.66
C LYS A 62 13.42 -2.76 -13.05
N ALA A 63 12.55 -1.76 -13.17
CA ALA A 63 11.93 -1.36 -14.45
C ALA A 63 12.93 -0.76 -15.45
N THR A 64 13.94 -0.03 -14.97
CA THR A 64 14.99 0.56 -15.83
C THR A 64 16.08 -0.44 -16.25
N GLY A 65 15.98 -1.71 -15.84
CA GLY A 65 16.96 -2.75 -16.18
C GLY A 65 18.35 -2.52 -15.56
N LYS A 66 18.50 -1.53 -14.68
CA LYS A 66 19.73 -1.28 -13.94
C LYS A 66 19.89 -2.36 -12.86
N ARG A 67 20.49 -3.48 -13.27
CA ARG A 67 21.06 -4.48 -12.36
C ARG A 67 22.30 -3.88 -11.69
N TYR A 68 22.43 -4.11 -10.39
CA TYR A 68 23.65 -3.88 -9.63
C TYR A 68 24.81 -4.68 -10.23
#